data_AF-A0A6B9CPU6-F1
#
_entry.id   AF-A0A6B9CPU6-F1
#
_cell.length_a   1.000
_cell.length_b   1.000
_cell.length_c   1.000
_cell.angle_alpha   90.00
_cell.angle_beta   90.00
_cell.angle_gamma   90.00
#
_symmetry.space_group_name_H-M   'P 1'
#
loop_
_entity.id
_entity.type
_entity.pdbx_description
1 polymer ?
#
loop_
_entity_poly.entity_id
_entity_poly.type
_entity_poly.pdbx_seq_one_letter_code
_entity_poly.pdbx_strand_id
1 'polypeptide(L)'
;MKIYVCVAGVLSALVLVQCEIASELKSQLDECLKEFELSEESLKSPNFEDPKVQCFAACVMKKGDRLVEGKVSIDKEVELVPMYTPKKIDDALKEQFTECVNKANEEKDECAVAGSLYKCLFEKYGALAS
;
A
#
# COMPACT_ATOMS: atom_id res chain seq x y z
N MET A 1 5.97 -25.53 -5.55
CA MET A 1 5.99 -26.63 -4.57
C MET A 1 5.48 -26.05 -3.26
N LYS A 2 4.36 -26.57 -2.75
CA LYS A 2 3.68 -26.09 -1.53
C LYS A 2 4.48 -26.52 -0.30
N ILE A 3 4.89 -25.59 0.54
CA ILE A 3 5.32 -25.89 1.92
C ILE A 3 4.46 -25.03 2.84
N TYR A 4 3.37 -25.65 3.29
CA TYR A 4 2.60 -25.25 4.46
C TYR A 4 3.48 -25.53 5.68
N VAL A 5 3.81 -24.53 6.48
CA VAL A 5 4.29 -24.74 7.85
C VAL A 5 3.38 -23.96 8.78
N CYS A 6 2.15 -24.46 8.84
CA CYS A 6 1.31 -24.28 10.02
C CYS A 6 1.47 -25.57 10.83
N VAL A 7 1.66 -25.42 12.15
CA VAL A 7 1.57 -26.44 13.21
C VAL A 7 2.90 -27.03 13.74
N ALA A 8 3.05 -26.81 15.06
CA ALA A 8 3.88 -27.51 16.06
C ALA A 8 5.39 -27.22 16.09
N GLY A 9 5.78 -26.26 16.94
CA GLY A 9 7.18 -26.12 17.36
C GLY A 9 7.48 -24.79 18.04
N VAL A 10 7.17 -24.70 19.33
CA VAL A 10 7.68 -23.65 20.23
C VAL A 10 9.21 -23.68 20.18
N LEU A 11 9.89 -22.62 19.70
CA LEU A 11 11.22 -22.12 20.18
C LEU A 11 11.96 -21.09 19.30
N SER A 12 11.36 -20.44 18.29
CA SER A 12 11.97 -19.24 17.69
C SER A 12 10.94 -18.14 17.42
N ALA A 13 10.96 -17.09 18.24
CA ALA A 13 10.03 -15.96 18.20
C ALA A 13 10.02 -15.18 16.86
N LEU A 14 10.96 -15.46 15.95
CA LEU A 14 11.10 -14.75 14.67
C LEU A 14 10.38 -15.41 13.49
N VAL A 15 10.00 -16.69 13.57
CA VAL A 15 9.44 -17.43 12.41
C VAL A 15 7.91 -17.45 12.36
N LEU A 16 7.23 -17.31 13.51
CA LEU A 16 5.75 -17.27 13.57
C LEU A 16 5.15 -15.98 12.99
N VAL A 17 5.91 -14.88 13.03
CA VAL A 17 5.46 -13.52 12.70
C VAL A 17 5.12 -13.36 11.21
N GLN A 18 5.79 -14.08 10.31
CA GLN A 18 5.61 -13.90 8.86
C GLN A 18 4.27 -14.44 8.34
N CYS A 19 3.67 -15.44 9.01
CA CYS A 19 2.39 -16.01 8.59
C CYS A 19 1.21 -15.12 9.02
N GLU A 20 1.32 -14.48 10.19
CA GLU A 20 0.31 -13.56 10.71
C GLU A 20 0.18 -12.31 9.83
N ILE A 21 1.29 -11.69 9.43
CA ILE A 21 1.29 -10.47 8.61
C ILE A 21 0.67 -10.71 7.22
N ALA A 22 0.99 -11.85 6.58
CA ALA A 22 0.44 -12.17 5.27
C ALA A 22 -1.07 -12.45 5.33
N SER A 23 -1.55 -13.08 6.41
CA SER A 23 -2.98 -13.32 6.62
C SER A 23 -3.75 -12.03 6.88
N GLU A 24 -3.19 -11.14 7.71
CA GLU A 24 -3.81 -9.86 8.05
C GLU A 24 -3.91 -8.97 6.82
N LEU A 25 -2.81 -8.80 6.07
CA LEU A 25 -2.79 -8.00 4.84
C LEU A 25 -3.80 -8.55 3.81
N LYS A 26 -3.91 -9.87 3.67
CA LYS A 26 -4.88 -10.49 2.76
C LYS A 26 -6.32 -10.20 3.19
N SER A 27 -6.63 -10.32 4.48
CA SER A 27 -7.98 -10.00 5.00
C SER A 27 -8.35 -8.55 4.72
N GLN A 28 -7.43 -7.63 4.99
CA GLN A 28 -7.63 -6.20 4.75
C GLN A 28 -7.88 -5.89 3.26
N LEU A 29 -7.12 -6.53 2.35
CA LEU A 29 -7.36 -6.41 0.91
C LEU A 29 -8.72 -6.98 0.49
N ASP A 30 -9.07 -8.18 0.96
CA ASP A 30 -10.31 -8.86 0.59
C ASP A 30 -11.55 -8.05 1.03
N GLU A 31 -11.47 -7.38 2.19
CA GLU A 31 -12.51 -6.46 2.66
C GLU A 31 -12.66 -5.24 1.77
N CYS A 32 -11.56 -4.57 1.41
CA CYS A 32 -11.60 -3.41 0.53
C CYS A 32 -12.06 -3.77 -0.90
N LEU A 33 -11.66 -4.92 -1.44
CA LEU A 33 -12.13 -5.42 -2.74
C LEU A 33 -13.66 -5.60 -2.74
N LYS A 34 -14.21 -6.18 -1.68
CA LYS A 34 -15.67 -6.35 -1.53
C LYS A 34 -16.39 -5.02 -1.41
N GLU A 35 -15.85 -4.08 -0.64
CA GLU A 35 -16.47 -2.75 -0.41
C GLU A 35 -16.65 -1.95 -1.71
N PHE A 36 -15.67 -1.99 -2.60
CA PHE A 36 -15.72 -1.26 -3.88
C PHE A 36 -16.13 -2.12 -5.08
N GLU A 37 -16.52 -3.37 -4.83
CA GLU A 37 -16.91 -4.35 -5.85
C GLU A 37 -15.83 -4.56 -6.92
N LEU A 38 -14.56 -4.57 -6.49
CA LEU A 38 -13.41 -4.80 -7.35
C LEU A 38 -13.00 -6.28 -7.29
N SER A 39 -12.35 -6.75 -8.34
CA SER A 39 -11.74 -8.07 -8.38
C SER A 39 -10.22 -7.96 -8.22
N GLU A 40 -9.56 -9.08 -7.91
CA GLU A 40 -8.10 -9.14 -7.93
C GLU A 40 -7.51 -8.80 -9.32
N GLU A 41 -8.30 -8.92 -10.39
CA GLU A 41 -7.88 -8.54 -11.74
C GLU A 41 -7.73 -7.03 -11.89
N SER A 42 -8.59 -6.24 -11.24
CA SER A 42 -8.49 -4.78 -11.17
C SER A 42 -7.18 -4.30 -10.55
N LEU A 43 -6.53 -5.14 -9.73
CA LEU A 43 -5.25 -4.83 -9.09
C LEU A 43 -4.04 -5.03 -10.00
N LYS A 44 -4.17 -5.84 -11.06
CA LYS A 44 -3.05 -6.14 -11.97
C LYS A 44 -2.76 -5.01 -12.95
N SER A 45 -3.79 -4.25 -13.32
CA SER A 45 -3.71 -3.11 -14.21
C SER A 45 -4.61 -1.99 -13.67
N PRO A 46 -4.23 -1.37 -12.53
CA PRO A 46 -5.06 -0.39 -11.87
C PRO A 46 -5.26 0.84 -12.77
N ASN A 47 -6.51 1.19 -13.03
CA ASN A 47 -6.85 2.47 -13.62
C ASN A 47 -6.91 3.53 -12.51
N PHE A 48 -5.84 4.30 -12.35
CA PHE A 48 -5.77 5.34 -11.31
C PHE A 48 -6.74 6.51 -11.51
N GLU A 49 -7.44 6.58 -12.65
CA GLU A 49 -8.53 7.53 -12.89
C GLU A 49 -9.90 7.00 -12.48
N ASP A 50 -10.02 5.69 -12.19
CA ASP A 50 -11.27 5.10 -11.71
C ASP A 50 -11.50 5.46 -10.22
N PRO A 51 -12.60 6.15 -9.86
CA PRO A 51 -12.91 6.49 -8.48
C PRO A 51 -12.98 5.27 -7.56
N LYS A 52 -13.41 4.11 -8.05
CA LYS A 52 -13.44 2.87 -7.25
C LYS A 52 -12.04 2.40 -6.89
N VAL A 53 -11.09 2.51 -7.82
CA VAL A 53 -9.68 2.14 -7.58
C VAL A 53 -9.02 3.12 -6.59
N GLN A 54 -9.34 4.40 -6.70
CA GLN A 54 -8.88 5.43 -5.76
C GLN A 54 -9.41 5.18 -4.35
N CYS A 55 -10.72 4.90 -4.20
CA CYS A 55 -11.30 4.60 -2.90
C CYS A 55 -10.85 3.26 -2.33
N PHE A 56 -10.61 2.26 -3.17
CA PHE A 56 -9.97 1.01 -2.76
C PHE A 56 -8.59 1.27 -2.16
N ALA A 57 -7.76 2.08 -2.83
CA ALA A 57 -6.45 2.47 -2.32
C ALA A 57 -6.57 3.18 -0.96
N ALA A 58 -7.51 4.12 -0.81
CA ALA A 58 -7.77 4.79 0.46
C ALA A 58 -8.18 3.80 1.58
N CYS A 59 -9.03 2.82 1.28
CA CYS A 59 -9.42 1.78 2.24
C CYS A 59 -8.23 0.96 2.73
N VAL A 60 -7.37 0.52 1.81
CA VAL A 60 -6.15 -0.24 2.17
C VAL A 60 -5.19 0.64 2.99
N MET A 61 -5.06 1.91 2.65
CA MET A 61 -4.22 2.85 3.41
C MET A 61 -4.74 3.08 4.82
N LYS A 62 -6.07 3.19 5.02
CA LYS A 62 -6.67 3.33 6.35
C LYS A 62 -6.45 2.09 7.22
N LYS A 63 -6.67 0.90 6.66
CA LYS A 63 -6.47 -0.36 7.40
C LYS A 63 -5.02 -0.60 7.83
N GLY A 64 -4.07 0.01 7.11
CA GLY A 64 -2.65 0.01 7.45
C GLY A 64 -2.17 1.24 8.22
N ASP A 65 -3.06 2.07 8.78
CA ASP A 65 -2.75 3.31 9.50
C ASP A 65 -1.89 4.33 8.71
N ARG A 66 -1.96 4.27 7.37
CA ARG A 66 -1.24 5.17 6.47
C ARG A 66 -2.04 6.42 6.11
N LEU A 67 -3.37 6.31 6.15
CA LEU A 67 -4.30 7.41 5.93
C LEU A 67 -5.11 7.62 7.22
N VAL A 68 -4.80 8.68 7.96
CA VAL A 68 -5.40 9.00 9.27
C VAL A 68 -5.91 10.43 9.23
N GLU A 69 -7.15 10.66 9.67
CA GLU A 69 -7.80 11.97 9.60
C GLU A 69 -7.75 12.62 8.21
N GLY A 70 -7.89 11.77 7.18
CA GLY A 70 -7.84 12.18 5.78
C GLY A 70 -6.46 12.58 5.25
N LYS A 71 -5.38 12.32 5.99
CA LYS A 71 -4.00 12.62 5.55
C LYS A 71 -3.09 11.40 5.55
N VAL A 72 -2.22 11.36 4.56
CA VAL A 72 -1.19 10.34 4.43
C VAL A 72 -0.02 10.66 5.36
N SER A 73 0.45 9.65 6.09
CA SER A 73 1.67 9.71 6.88
C SER A 73 2.90 9.35 6.03
N ILE A 74 3.83 10.31 5.90
CA ILE A 74 5.09 10.08 5.18
C ILE A 74 5.93 8.99 5.83
N ASP A 75 5.99 8.95 7.18
CA ASP A 75 6.81 7.98 7.89
C ASP A 75 6.31 6.56 7.62
N LYS A 76 4.99 6.36 7.63
CA LYS A 76 4.36 5.07 7.33
C LYS A 76 4.51 4.67 5.87
N GLU A 77 4.47 5.62 4.94
CA GLU A 77 4.64 5.32 3.53
C GLU A 77 6.09 4.91 3.21
N VAL A 78 7.07 5.58 3.84
CA VAL A 78 8.49 5.26 3.68
C VAL A 78 8.85 3.91 4.30
N GLU A 79 8.20 3.50 5.40
CA GLU A 79 8.36 2.17 6.01
C GLU A 79 8.01 1.02 5.03
N LEU A 80 7.11 1.25 4.07
CA LEU A 80 6.70 0.23 3.09
C LEU A 80 7.56 0.17 1.83
N VAL A 81 8.39 1.18 1.56
CA VAL A 81 9.26 1.22 0.37
C VAL A 81 10.07 -0.07 0.16
N PRO A 82 10.66 -0.72 1.19
CA PRO A 82 11.40 -1.97 1.01
C PRO A 82 10.55 -3.14 0.51
N MET A 83 9.22 -3.05 0.64
CA MET A 83 8.29 -4.05 0.10
C MET A 83 8.07 -3.89 -1.40
N TYR A 84 8.24 -2.68 -1.95
CA TYR A 84 7.98 -2.37 -3.35
C TYR A 84 9.26 -2.27 -4.20
N THR A 85 10.41 -2.03 -3.58
CA THR A 85 11.67 -1.90 -4.31
C THR A 85 12.86 -2.41 -3.49
N PRO A 86 13.85 -3.07 -4.13
CA PRO A 86 15.12 -3.40 -3.47
C PRO A 86 16.03 -2.18 -3.29
N LYS A 87 15.64 -1.00 -3.79
CA LYS A 87 16.42 0.22 -3.64
C LYS A 87 16.53 0.58 -2.16
N LYS A 88 17.74 0.93 -1.75
CA LYS A 88 17.98 1.50 -0.43
C LYS A 88 17.22 2.83 -0.36
N ILE A 89 16.49 3.04 0.73
CA ILE A 89 15.88 4.33 1.02
C ILE A 89 17.02 5.31 1.28
N ASP A 90 17.21 6.25 0.36
CA ASP A 90 18.10 7.39 0.51
C ASP A 90 17.28 8.68 0.60
N ASP A 91 17.97 9.79 0.89
CA ASP A 91 17.32 11.08 1.11
C ASP A 91 16.56 11.56 -0.15
N ALA A 92 17.08 11.26 -1.33
CA ALA A 92 16.42 11.59 -2.60
C ALA A 92 15.10 10.83 -2.78
N LEU A 93 15.09 9.52 -2.47
CA LEU A 93 13.87 8.72 -2.51
C LEU A 93 12.85 9.21 -1.47
N LYS A 94 13.31 9.52 -0.26
CA LYS A 94 12.45 10.06 0.80
C LYS A 94 11.86 11.41 0.42
N GLU A 95 12.63 12.30 -0.20
CA GLU A 95 12.18 13.60 -0.67
C GLU A 95 11.09 13.47 -1.76
N GLN A 96 11.28 12.57 -2.71
CA GLN A 96 10.28 12.29 -3.75
C GLN A 96 8.96 11.75 -3.18
N PHE A 97 9.02 10.84 -2.20
CA PHE A 97 7.82 10.39 -1.47
C PHE A 97 7.17 11.53 -0.70
N THR A 98 7.97 12.38 -0.05
CA THR A 98 7.48 13.54 0.71
C THR A 98 6.75 14.52 -0.18
N GLU A 99 7.26 14.79 -1.37
CA GLU A 99 6.60 15.64 -2.37
C GLU A 99 5.23 15.07 -2.77
N CYS A 100 5.15 13.77 -3.04
CA CYS A 100 3.88 13.12 -3.40
C CYS A 100 2.88 13.09 -2.25
N VAL A 101 3.33 12.84 -1.01
CA VAL A 101 2.48 12.88 0.19
C VAL A 101 1.95 14.29 0.43
N ASN A 102 2.79 15.32 0.31
CA ASN A 102 2.36 16.70 0.48
C ASN A 102 1.31 17.09 -0.56
N LYS A 103 1.55 16.77 -1.84
CA LYS A 103 0.59 16.99 -2.93
C LYS A 103 -0.73 16.25 -2.69
N ALA A 104 -0.67 14.99 -2.26
CA ALA A 104 -1.86 14.21 -1.96
C ALA A 104 -2.68 14.81 -0.82
N ASN A 105 -2.01 15.33 0.22
CA ASN A 105 -2.66 15.92 1.40
C ASN A 105 -3.29 17.30 1.14
N GLU A 106 -3.16 17.86 -0.07
CA GLU A 106 -3.92 19.05 -0.51
C GLU A 106 -5.35 18.70 -0.94
N GLU A 107 -5.60 17.42 -1.24
CA GLU A 107 -6.93 16.92 -1.58
C GLU A 107 -7.85 16.89 -0.35
N LYS A 108 -9.15 17.02 -0.58
CA LYS A 108 -10.16 17.08 0.49
C LYS A 108 -10.84 15.75 0.77
N ASP A 109 -10.89 14.91 -0.24
CA ASP A 109 -11.55 13.61 -0.21
C ASP A 109 -10.50 12.51 -0.07
N GLU A 110 -10.77 11.54 0.79
CA GLU A 110 -9.81 10.48 1.11
C GLU A 110 -9.47 9.58 -0.08
N CYS A 111 -10.42 9.36 -1.00
CA CYS A 111 -10.15 8.65 -2.24
C CYS A 111 -9.26 9.50 -3.16
N ALA A 112 -9.57 10.79 -3.28
CA ALA A 112 -8.75 11.72 -4.06
C ALA A 112 -7.31 11.84 -3.51
N VAL A 113 -7.14 11.88 -2.19
CA VAL A 113 -5.83 11.83 -1.51
C VAL A 113 -5.05 10.58 -1.96
N ALA A 114 -5.65 9.39 -1.83
CA ALA A 114 -5.00 8.15 -2.24
C ALA A 114 -4.68 8.11 -3.74
N GLY A 115 -5.62 8.55 -4.59
CA GLY A 115 -5.43 8.63 -6.04
C GLY A 115 -4.30 9.58 -6.44
N SER A 116 -4.24 10.77 -5.83
CA SER A 116 -3.20 11.77 -6.06
C SER A 116 -1.81 11.26 -5.66
N LEU A 117 -1.71 10.57 -4.52
CA LEU A 117 -0.47 9.92 -4.08
C LEU A 117 0.01 8.89 -5.10
N TYR A 118 -0.83 7.90 -5.43
CA TYR A 118 -0.43 6.83 -6.35
C TYR A 118 -0.12 7.33 -7.75
N LYS A 119 -0.86 8.31 -8.25
CA LYS A 119 -0.55 8.97 -9.52
C LYS A 119 0.83 9.64 -9.49
N CYS A 120 1.12 10.42 -8.45
CA CYS A 120 2.42 11.08 -8.30
C CYS A 120 3.58 10.06 -8.22
N LEU A 121 3.41 9.00 -7.44
CA LEU A 121 4.40 7.93 -7.34
C LEU A 121 4.57 7.19 -8.68
N PHE A 122 3.48 6.93 -9.40
CA PHE A 122 3.53 6.29 -10.71
C PHE A 122 4.20 7.18 -11.77
N GLU A 123 3.98 8.49 -11.76
CA GLU A 123 4.67 9.43 -12.65
C GLU A 123 6.19 9.47 -12.34
N LYS A 124 6.59 9.36 -11.07
CA LYS A 124 8.01 9.36 -10.65
C LYS A 124 8.71 8.00 -10.84
N TYR A 125 7.99 6.89 -10.65
CA TYR A 125 8.58 5.54 -10.56
C TYR A 125 7.99 4.51 -11.53
N GLY A 126 6.77 4.72 -12.03
CA GLY A 126 6.10 3.82 -12.98
C GLY A 126 6.83 3.72 -14.32
N ALA A 127 7.60 4.75 -14.70
CA ALA A 127 8.53 4.71 -15.84
C ALA A 127 9.78 3.83 -15.61
N LEU A 128 9.96 3.23 -14.43
CA LEU A 128 11.04 2.27 -14.14
C LEU A 128 10.57 0.80 -14.19
N ALA A 129 9.26 0.57 -14.37
CA ALA A 129 8.67 -0.76 -14.53
C ALA A 129 8.36 -1.11 -16.01
N SER A 130 8.72 -0.24 -16.94
CA SER A 130 8.67 -0.43 -18.41
C SER A 130 10.06 -0.66 -18.99
#